data_AF-A0A9P0EDZ5-F1
#
_entry.id   AF-A0A9P0EDZ5-F1
#
_cell.length_a   1.000
_cell.length_b   1.000
_cell.length_c   1.000
_cell.angle_alpha   90.00
_cell.angle_beta   90.00
_cell.angle_gamma   90.00
#
_symmetry.space_group_name_H-M   'P 1'
#
loop_
_entity.id
_entity.type
_entity.pdbx_description
1 polymer ?
#
loop_
_entity_poly.entity_id
_entity_poly.type
_entity_poly.pdbx_seq_one_letter_code
_entity_poly.pdbx_strand_id
1 'polypeptide(L)'
;MFQVTPSEVAASDVEFKGLSDVVIQCLPDNLLVPLLERLQLGQNSQRPREWLDLADPSLRTVVAKEALQWRKNKQETISMREKGKSSLQALLSSTLSTVVKLRLLKREWTHILREIVRDTLVDYTHLDSYMKQCISELQI
;
A
#
# COMPACT_ATOMS: atom_id res chain seq x y z
N MET A 1 -20.30 13.49 -36.22
CA MET A 1 -19.29 14.11 -35.34
C MET A 1 -19.81 13.94 -33.92
N PHE A 2 -19.26 13.02 -33.12
CA PHE A 2 -19.74 12.81 -31.76
C PHE A 2 -19.23 13.97 -30.89
N GLN A 3 -20.10 14.93 -30.56
CA GLN A 3 -19.80 15.98 -29.60
C GLN A 3 -20.02 15.41 -28.21
N VAL A 4 -18.94 15.25 -27.45
CA VAL A 4 -18.99 14.87 -26.05
C VAL A 4 -19.63 16.01 -25.27
N THR A 5 -20.73 15.73 -24.58
CA THR A 5 -21.46 16.73 -23.80
C THR A 5 -20.80 16.96 -22.44
N PRO A 6 -20.88 18.17 -21.85
CA PRO A 6 -20.33 18.45 -20.53
C PRO A 6 -20.95 17.56 -19.43
N SER A 7 -22.19 17.09 -19.63
CA SER A 7 -22.83 16.13 -18.73
C SER A 7 -22.19 14.74 -18.77
N GLU A 8 -21.78 14.27 -19.95
CA GLU A 8 -21.07 12.99 -20.09
C GLU A 8 -19.67 13.06 -19.46
N VAL A 9 -18.99 14.20 -19.59
CA VAL A 9 -17.70 14.44 -18.92
C VAL A 9 -17.86 14.41 -17.41
N ALA A 10 -18.85 15.11 -16.86
CA ALA A 10 -19.11 15.12 -15.43
C ALA A 10 -19.49 13.74 -14.87
N ALA A 11 -20.31 12.97 -15.60
CA ALA A 11 -20.67 11.60 -15.21
C ALA A 11 -19.45 10.67 -15.21
N SER A 12 -18.59 10.77 -16.23
CA SER A 12 -17.35 10.00 -16.32
C SER A 12 -16.37 10.36 -15.21
N ASP A 13 -16.20 11.65 -14.91
CA ASP A 13 -15.30 12.11 -13.84
C ASP A 13 -15.79 11.67 -12.45
N VAL A 14 -17.10 11.49 -12.26
CA VAL A 14 -17.67 10.87 -11.04
C VAL A 14 -17.42 9.36 -11.00
N GLU A 15 -17.65 8.66 -12.11
CA GLU A 15 -17.44 7.20 -12.21
C GLU A 15 -15.97 6.80 -11.95
N PHE A 16 -15.03 7.61 -12.47
CA PHE A 16 -13.59 7.38 -12.31
C PHE A 16 -12.97 8.18 -11.16
N LYS A 17 -13.80 8.76 -10.27
CA LYS A 17 -13.32 9.48 -9.11
C LYS A 17 -12.48 8.57 -8.22
N GLY A 18 -11.24 8.98 -7.96
CA GLY A 18 -10.27 8.19 -7.20
C GLY A 18 -9.41 7.24 -8.05
N LEU A 19 -9.83 6.87 -9.27
CA LEU A 19 -8.94 6.15 -10.19
C LEU A 19 -7.76 7.03 -10.59
N SER A 20 -8.00 8.33 -10.81
CA SER A 20 -6.95 9.32 -11.03
C SER A 20 -5.92 9.31 -9.91
N ASP A 21 -6.38 9.30 -8.66
CA ASP A 21 -5.52 9.34 -7.48
C ASP A 21 -4.68 8.07 -7.34
N VAL A 22 -5.30 6.91 -7.59
CA VAL A 22 -4.61 5.62 -7.64
C VAL A 22 -3.55 5.60 -8.75
N VAL A 23 -3.90 6.06 -9.95
CA VAL A 23 -2.95 6.10 -11.07
C VAL A 23 -1.77 7.01 -10.76
N ILE A 24 -2.01 8.19 -10.19
CA ILE A 24 -0.96 9.13 -9.80
C ILE A 24 -0.06 8.51 -8.73
N GLN A 25 -0.64 7.87 -7.71
CA GLN A 25 0.14 7.19 -6.67
C GLN A 25 0.99 6.04 -7.23
N CYS A 26 0.45 5.27 -8.17
CA CYS A 26 1.13 4.14 -8.80
C CYS A 26 2.07 4.52 -9.96
N LEU A 27 2.06 5.77 -10.41
CA LEU A 27 2.90 6.22 -11.53
C LEU A 27 4.38 6.22 -11.09
N PRO A 28 5.29 5.51 -11.78
CA PRO A 28 6.70 5.53 -11.42
C PRO A 28 7.37 6.84 -11.90
N ASP A 29 8.34 7.34 -11.13
CA ASP A 29 8.97 8.65 -11.37
C ASP A 29 9.70 8.72 -12.72
N ASN A 30 10.21 7.60 -13.23
CA ASN A 30 10.87 7.52 -14.53
C ASN A 30 9.91 7.76 -15.71
N LEU A 31 8.60 7.58 -15.53
CA LEU A 31 7.58 7.92 -16.53
C LEU A 31 7.04 9.32 -16.35
N LEU A 32 7.19 9.92 -15.16
CA LEU A 32 6.56 11.19 -14.84
C LEU A 32 7.18 12.36 -15.62
N VAL A 33 8.51 12.44 -15.69
CA VAL A 33 9.20 13.49 -16.45
C VAL A 33 8.76 13.52 -17.93
N PRO A 34 8.87 12.43 -18.71
CA PRO A 34 8.48 12.46 -20.12
C PRO A 34 6.99 12.70 -20.35
N LEU A 35 6.12 12.31 -19.40
CA LEU A 35 4.70 12.64 -19.43
C LEU A 35 4.45 14.14 -19.26
N LEU A 36 5.07 14.76 -18.26
CA LEU A 36 4.92 16.20 -18.01
C LEU A 36 5.50 17.02 -19.16
N GLU A 37 6.64 16.63 -19.72
CA GLU A 37 7.21 17.26 -20.91
C GLU A 37 6.25 17.17 -22.11
N ARG A 38 5.66 16.00 -22.36
CA ARG A 38 4.68 15.81 -23.46
C ARG A 38 3.44 16.68 -23.28
N LEU A 39 2.98 16.85 -22.04
CA LEU A 39 1.84 17.69 -21.68
C LEU A 39 2.21 19.18 -21.56
N GLN A 40 3.50 19.54 -21.72
CA GLN A 40 4.03 20.89 -21.50
C GLN A 40 3.72 21.43 -20.10
N LEU A 41 3.70 20.55 -19.10
CA LEU A 41 3.44 20.85 -17.70
C LEU A 41 4.73 20.79 -16.87
N GLY A 42 4.80 21.55 -15.78
CA GLY A 42 5.90 21.44 -14.81
C GLY A 42 7.31 21.70 -15.37
N GLN A 43 7.42 22.41 -16.50
CA GLN A 43 8.71 22.71 -17.13
C GLN A 43 9.62 23.42 -16.12
N ASN A 44 10.84 22.89 -15.92
CA ASN A 44 11.85 23.30 -14.94
C ASN A 44 11.67 22.82 -13.49
N SER A 45 10.69 21.96 -13.19
CA SER A 45 10.60 21.39 -11.84
C SER A 45 11.66 20.29 -11.64
N GLN A 46 12.64 20.54 -10.77
CA GLN A 46 13.62 19.52 -10.34
C GLN A 46 12.95 18.36 -9.58
N ARG A 47 11.70 18.55 -9.13
CA ARG A 47 10.91 17.55 -8.39
C ARG A 47 9.53 17.38 -9.01
N PRO A 48 9.44 16.61 -10.11
CA PRO A 48 8.20 16.38 -10.87
C PRO A 48 7.05 15.85 -10.01
N ARG A 49 7.36 15.00 -9.03
CA ARG A 49 6.38 14.38 -8.14
C ARG A 49 5.74 15.39 -7.19
N GLU A 50 6.57 16.16 -6.49
CA GLU A 50 6.10 17.21 -5.58
C GLU A 50 5.28 18.28 -6.32
N TRP A 51 5.67 18.62 -7.55
CA TRP A 51 4.88 19.52 -8.39
C TRP A 51 3.48 18.96 -8.70
N LEU A 52 3.41 17.67 -9.06
CA LEU A 52 2.16 17.00 -9.39
C LEU A 52 1.22 16.91 -8.19
N ASP A 53 1.76 16.66 -6.99
CA ASP A 53 0.98 16.58 -5.75
C ASP A 53 0.35 17.93 -5.39
N LEU A 54 1.02 19.04 -5.70
CA LEU A 54 0.55 20.41 -5.50
C LEU A 54 -0.31 20.95 -6.64
N ALA A 55 -0.41 20.24 -7.77
CA ALA A 55 -1.14 20.68 -8.94
C ALA A 55 -2.67 20.64 -8.75
N ASP A 56 -3.37 21.47 -9.53
CA ASP A 56 -4.82 21.49 -9.59
C ASP A 56 -5.38 20.06 -9.83
N PRO A 57 -6.46 19.65 -9.12
CA PRO A 57 -7.13 18.36 -9.36
C PRO A 57 -7.42 18.05 -10.83
N SER A 58 -7.78 19.07 -11.62
CA SER A 58 -8.02 18.93 -13.06
C SER A 58 -6.76 18.53 -13.82
N LEU A 59 -5.61 19.15 -13.53
CA LEU A 59 -4.31 18.79 -14.12
C LEU A 59 -3.88 17.38 -13.72
N ARG A 60 -4.02 17.02 -12.44
CA ARG A 60 -3.74 15.65 -11.98
C ARG A 60 -4.58 14.61 -12.71
N THR A 61 -5.85 14.93 -12.98
CA THR A 61 -6.74 14.05 -13.75
C THR A 61 -6.26 13.90 -15.20
N VAL A 62 -5.79 14.98 -15.85
CA VAL A 62 -5.21 14.91 -17.20
C VAL A 62 -3.93 14.07 -17.22
N VAL A 63 -3.02 14.28 -16.27
CA VAL A 63 -1.78 13.47 -16.15
C VAL A 63 -2.12 11.99 -15.93
N ALA A 64 -3.10 11.68 -15.08
CA ALA A 64 -3.55 10.31 -14.86
C ALA A 64 -4.11 9.67 -16.14
N LYS A 65 -4.97 10.40 -16.87
CA LYS A 65 -5.52 9.94 -18.15
C LYS A 65 -4.41 9.70 -19.17
N GLU A 66 -3.43 10.60 -19.24
CA GLU A 66 -2.29 10.49 -20.15
C GLU A 66 -1.37 9.31 -19.81
N ALA A 67 -1.12 9.09 -18.51
CA ALA A 67 -0.35 7.95 -18.03
C ALA A 67 -0.97 6.61 -18.44
N LEU A 68 -2.30 6.49 -18.35
CA LEU A 68 -3.02 5.30 -18.81
C LEU A 68 -2.93 5.11 -20.33
N GLN A 69 -2.88 6.21 -21.07
CA GLN A 69 -2.74 6.21 -22.53
C GLN A 69 -1.29 6.11 -23.00
N TRP A 70 -0.30 6.11 -22.09
CA TRP A 70 1.11 6.08 -22.44
C TRP A 70 1.45 4.78 -23.17
N ARG A 71 1.62 4.89 -24.49
CA ARG A 71 1.81 3.73 -25.38
C ARG A 71 3.23 3.20 -25.26
N LYS A 72 3.39 2.13 -24.49
CA LYS A 72 4.43 1.11 -24.75
C LYS A 72 3.94 0.17 -25.84
N ASN A 73 4.84 -0.56 -26.50
CA ASN A 73 4.49 -1.41 -27.64
C ASN A 73 3.34 -2.37 -27.25
N LYS A 74 2.40 -2.72 -28.14
CA LYS A 74 1.17 -3.47 -27.76
C LYS A 74 1.46 -4.75 -26.97
N GLN A 75 2.56 -5.42 -27.30
CA GLN A 75 3.06 -6.61 -26.61
C GLN A 75 3.57 -6.31 -25.19
N GLU A 76 4.26 -5.18 -25.01
CA GLU A 76 4.72 -4.70 -23.70
C GLU A 76 3.54 -4.28 -22.83
N THR A 77 2.49 -3.65 -23.40
CA THR A 77 1.28 -3.27 -22.66
C THR A 77 0.58 -4.50 -22.08
N ILE A 78 0.44 -5.57 -22.87
CA ILE A 78 -0.17 -6.83 -22.42
C ILE A 78 0.70 -7.47 -21.33
N SER A 79 2.02 -7.53 -21.52
CA SER A 79 2.95 -8.08 -20.53
C SER A 79 2.93 -7.29 -19.21
N MET A 80 2.95 -5.96 -19.27
CA MET A 80 2.89 -5.10 -18.08
C MET A 80 1.54 -5.22 -17.38
N ARG A 81 0.43 -5.35 -18.12
CA ARG A 81 -0.90 -5.55 -17.54
C ARG A 81 -1.01 -6.87 -16.81
N GLU A 82 -0.49 -7.95 -17.38
CA GLU A 82 -0.54 -9.27 -16.74
C GLU A 82 0.34 -9.32 -15.48
N LYS A 83 1.54 -8.71 -15.54
CA LYS A 83 2.42 -8.52 -14.38
C LYS A 83 1.75 -7.66 -13.30
N GLY A 84 1.13 -6.54 -13.69
CA GLY A 84 0.41 -5.65 -12.78
C GLY A 84 -0.77 -6.34 -12.11
N LYS A 85 -1.57 -7.09 -12.86
CA LYS A 85 -2.68 -7.91 -12.34
C LYS A 85 -2.18 -8.93 -11.32
N SER A 86 -1.12 -9.66 -11.65
CA SER A 86 -0.54 -10.68 -10.77
C SER A 86 0.02 -10.06 -9.48
N SER A 87 0.72 -8.93 -9.59
CA SER A 87 1.26 -8.19 -8.46
C SER A 87 0.14 -7.64 -7.55
N LEU A 88 -0.89 -7.04 -8.13
CA LEU A 88 -2.02 -6.50 -7.39
C LEU A 88 -2.82 -7.60 -6.69
N GLN A 89 -3.01 -8.75 -7.35
CA GLN A 89 -3.61 -9.94 -6.75
C GLN A 89 -2.79 -10.45 -5.55
N ALA A 90 -1.47 -10.48 -5.66
CA ALA A 90 -0.59 -10.89 -4.57
C ALA A 90 -0.67 -9.92 -3.38
N LEU A 91 -0.66 -8.61 -3.66
CA LEU A 91 -0.83 -7.57 -2.63
C LEU A 91 -2.17 -7.71 -1.92
N LEU A 92 -3.28 -7.80 -2.65
CA LEU A 92 -4.61 -7.97 -2.06
C LEU A 92 -4.71 -9.23 -1.19
N SER A 93 -4.17 -10.35 -1.68
CA SER A 93 -4.18 -11.61 -0.93
C SER A 93 -3.37 -11.50 0.37
N SER A 94 -2.19 -10.86 0.31
CA SER A 94 -1.35 -10.63 1.48
C SER A 94 -1.99 -9.67 2.48
N THR A 95 -2.57 -8.56 2.00
CA THR A 95 -3.29 -7.60 2.83
C THR A 95 -4.48 -8.25 3.51
N LEU A 96 -5.28 -9.04 2.78
CA LEU A 96 -6.42 -9.76 3.35
C LEU A 96 -5.97 -10.75 4.43
N SER A 97 -4.93 -11.55 4.16
CA SER A 97 -4.36 -12.48 5.13
C SER A 97 -3.89 -11.76 6.40
N THR A 98 -3.19 -10.64 6.23
CA THR A 98 -2.71 -9.80 7.33
C THR A 98 -3.86 -9.22 8.15
N VAL A 99 -4.90 -8.69 7.50
CA VAL A 99 -6.07 -8.14 8.18
C VAL A 99 -6.81 -9.22 8.97
N VAL A 100 -6.97 -10.43 8.41
CA VAL A 100 -7.59 -11.54 9.13
C VAL A 100 -6.78 -11.93 10.36
N LYS A 101 -5.45 -12.06 10.23
CA LYS A 101 -4.55 -12.35 11.35
C LYS A 101 -4.60 -11.27 12.44
N LEU A 102 -4.62 -10.00 12.06
CA LEU A 102 -4.73 -8.88 13.00
C LEU A 102 -6.08 -8.89 13.74
N ARG A 103 -7.18 -9.21 13.05
CA ARG A 103 -8.50 -9.35 13.68
C ARG A 103 -8.53 -10.52 14.67
N LEU A 104 -7.93 -11.65 14.30
CA LEU A 104 -7.80 -12.80 15.18
C LEU A 104 -6.96 -12.45 16.41
N LEU A 105 -5.78 -11.85 16.20
CA LEU A 105 -4.91 -11.41 17.28
C LEU A 105 -5.65 -10.45 18.21
N LYS A 106 -6.36 -9.46 17.68
CA LYS A 106 -7.16 -8.51 18.49
C LYS A 106 -8.19 -9.23 19.37
N ARG A 107 -8.79 -10.31 18.87
CA ARG A 107 -9.77 -11.11 19.63
C ARG A 107 -9.10 -11.94 20.74
N GLU A 108 -8.00 -12.62 20.41
CA GLU A 108 -7.35 -13.58 21.31
C GLU A 108 -6.29 -12.94 22.24
N TRP A 109 -5.90 -11.68 22.01
CA TRP A 109 -4.77 -11.03 22.68
C TRP A 109 -4.84 -11.09 24.21
N THR A 110 -6.03 -10.88 24.78
CA THR A 110 -6.22 -10.90 26.23
C THR A 110 -5.98 -12.28 26.84
N HIS A 111 -6.32 -13.34 26.10
CA HIS A 111 -6.07 -14.72 26.52
C HIS A 111 -4.58 -15.06 26.41
N ILE A 112 -3.98 -14.78 25.24
CA ILE A 112 -2.54 -14.99 24.99
C ILE A 112 -1.69 -14.27 26.05
N LEU A 113 -2.01 -13.01 26.34
CA LEU A 113 -1.29 -12.23 27.35
C LEU A 113 -1.40 -12.86 28.75
N ARG A 114 -2.58 -13.35 29.11
CA ARG A 114 -2.79 -14.01 30.40
C ARG A 114 -1.97 -15.29 30.51
N GLU A 115 -1.90 -16.09 29.45
CA GLU A 115 -1.08 -17.31 29.43
C GLU A 115 0.40 -16.97 29.57
N ILE A 116 0.91 -16.01 28.80
CA ILE A 116 2.32 -15.58 28.89
C ILE A 116 2.65 -15.12 30.32
N VAL A 117 1.80 -14.30 30.94
CA VAL A 117 2.03 -13.83 32.31
C VAL A 117 2.01 -14.99 33.30
N ARG A 118 1.03 -15.90 33.20
CA ARG A 118 0.93 -17.07 34.06
C ARG A 118 2.19 -17.94 33.94
N ASP A 119 2.58 -18.28 32.72
CA ASP A 119 3.69 -19.19 32.46
C ASP A 119 5.01 -18.57 32.94
N THR A 120 5.20 -17.27 32.69
CA THR A 120 6.35 -16.53 33.23
C THR A 120 6.38 -16.57 34.77
N LEU A 121 5.24 -16.36 35.44
CA LEU A 121 5.19 -16.42 36.90
C LEU A 121 5.50 -17.82 37.44
N VAL A 122 5.00 -18.86 36.77
CA VAL A 122 5.30 -20.26 37.11
C VAL A 122 6.80 -20.53 36.97
N ASP A 123 7.41 -20.11 35.86
CA ASP A 123 8.86 -20.25 35.65
C ASP A 123 9.67 -19.57 36.76
N TYR A 124 9.26 -18.37 37.21
CA TYR A 124 9.88 -17.70 38.35
C TYR A 124 9.76 -18.49 39.66
N THR A 125 8.61 -19.10 39.94
CA THR A 125 8.46 -19.93 41.15
C THR A 125 9.33 -21.19 41.13
N HIS A 126 9.53 -21.79 39.95
CA HIS A 126 10.48 -22.89 39.80
C HIS A 126 11.93 -22.44 40.02
N LEU A 127 12.28 -21.23 39.59
CA LEU A 127 13.61 -20.64 39.81
C LEU A 127 13.87 -20.36 41.29
N ASP A 128 12.90 -19.82 42.03
CA ASP A 128 12.98 -19.63 43.49
C ASP A 128 13.16 -20.97 44.23
N SER A 129 12.40 -21.99 43.83
CA SER A 129 12.51 -23.34 44.38
C SER A 129 13.88 -23.96 44.11
N TYR A 130 14.39 -23.79 42.88
CA TYR A 130 15.72 -24.25 42.49
C TYR A 130 16.84 -23.55 43.28
N MET A 131 16.76 -22.23 43.46
CA MET A 131 17.72 -21.49 44.28
C MET A 131 17.72 -21.96 45.74
N LYS A 132 16.54 -22.18 46.33
CA LYS A 132 16.42 -22.71 47.70
C LYS A 132 17.05 -24.10 47.81
N GLN A 133 16.87 -24.95 46.80
CA GLN A 133 17.52 -26.25 46.74
C GLN A 133 19.04 -26.12 46.67
N CYS A 134 19.59 -25.28 45.78
CA CYS A 134 21.03 -25.05 45.71
C CYS A 134 21.63 -24.51 47.02
N ILE A 135 20.93 -23.61 47.71
CA ILE A 135 21.38 -23.09 49.02
C ILE A 135 21.38 -24.22 50.06
N SER A 136 20.35 -25.07 50.07
CA SER A 136 20.29 -26.24 50.97
C SER A 136 21.42 -27.23 50.71
N GLU A 137 21.81 -27.44 49.45
CA GLU A 137 22.92 -28.31 49.07
C GLU A 137 24.29 -27.74 49.48
N LEU A 138 24.40 -26.42 49.67
CA LEU A 138 25.63 -25.74 50.14
C LEU A 138 25.73 -25.63 51.68
N GLN A 139 24.67 -25.95 52.42
CA GLN A 139 24.64 -25.91 53.89
C GLN A 139 25.01 -27.27 54.55
N ILE A 140 25.53 -28.21 53.76
CA ILE A 140 26.18 -29.47 54.17
C ILE A 140 27.68 -29.27 54.09
#